data_AF-A0A1F6SF52-F1
#
_entry.id   AF-A0A1F6SF52-F1
#
_cell.length_a   1.000
_cell.length_b   1.000
_cell.length_c   1.000
_cell.angle_alpha   90.00
_cell.angle_beta   90.00
_cell.angle_gamma   90.00
#
_symmetry.space_group_name_H-M   'P 1'
#
loop_
_entity.id
_entity.type
_entity.pdbx_description
1 polymer ?
#
loop_
_entity_poly.entity_id
_entity_poly.type
_entity_poly.pdbx_seq_one_letter_code
_entity_poly.pdbx_strand_id
1 'polypeptide(L)'
;MQADGLSPNYTDLVFLIGSNLIDLDHLSSRPIYDPMRNGFKTHFLHQNWKVILLVSILMLFIRPMMFLGIGLILHFFLDYLDIKRKKI
;
A
#
# COMPACT_ATOMS: atom_id res chain seq x y z
N MET A 1 -0.74 -41.47 14.52
CA MET A 1 0.20 -40.34 14.68
C MET A 1 -0.56 -39.09 14.25
N GLN A 2 -1.13 -38.37 15.22
CA GLN A 2 -1.83 -37.12 14.97
C GLN A 2 -0.74 -36.12 14.58
N ALA A 3 -0.75 -35.61 13.35
CA ALA A 3 0.18 -34.57 12.94
C ALA A 3 -0.19 -33.34 13.75
N ASP A 4 0.57 -33.06 14.81
CA ASP A 4 0.35 -31.89 15.65
C ASP A 4 0.29 -30.65 14.75
N GLY A 5 -0.86 -29.98 14.84
CA GLY A 5 -1.30 -28.97 13.89
C GLY A 5 -0.31 -27.82 13.78
N LEU A 6 0.26 -27.67 12.59
CA LEU A 6 0.75 -26.38 12.11
C LEU A 6 -0.44 -25.43 12.10
N SER A 7 -0.64 -24.64 13.17
CA SER A 7 -1.56 -23.51 13.14
C SER A 7 -0.95 -22.44 12.22
N PRO A 8 -1.53 -22.18 11.04
CA PRO A 8 -0.93 -21.24 10.11
C PRO A 8 -0.97 -19.82 10.69
N ASN A 9 0.20 -19.17 10.74
CA ASN A 9 0.32 -17.77 11.14
C ASN A 9 0.13 -16.88 9.91
N TYR A 10 -1.06 -16.31 9.75
CA TYR A 10 -1.41 -15.45 8.61
C TYR A 10 -1.09 -13.97 8.83
N THR A 11 -0.39 -13.60 9.91
CA THR A 11 -0.09 -12.21 10.24
C THR A 11 0.64 -11.50 9.09
N ASP A 12 1.58 -12.19 8.45
CA ASP A 12 2.33 -11.71 7.29
C ASP A 12 1.39 -11.40 6.11
N LEU A 13 0.43 -12.29 5.84
CA LEU A 13 -0.55 -12.13 4.78
C LEU A 13 -1.53 -10.98 5.07
N VAL A 14 -1.97 -10.85 6.33
CA VAL A 14 -2.83 -9.75 6.77
C VAL A 14 -2.13 -8.41 6.57
N PHE A 15 -0.84 -8.29 6.91
CA PHE A 15 -0.08 -7.08 6.67
C PHE A 15 0.11 -6.77 5.18
N LEU A 16 0.38 -7.81 4.37
CA LEU A 16 0.57 -7.64 2.94
C LEU A 16 -0.71 -7.20 2.22
N ILE A 17 -1.85 -7.84 2.51
CA ILE A 17 -3.13 -7.47 1.89
C ILE A 17 -3.66 -6.16 2.48
N GLY A 18 -3.48 -5.97 3.79
CA GLY A 18 -3.94 -4.81 4.53
C GLY A 18 -3.26 -3.50 4.11
N SER A 19 -2.08 -3.55 3.49
CA SER A 19 -1.41 -2.34 2.97
C SER A 19 -2.26 -1.58 1.96
N ASN A 20 -3.16 -2.26 1.23
CA ASN A 20 -4.05 -1.64 0.25
C ASN A 20 -5.12 -0.73 0.89
N LEU A 21 -5.29 -0.76 2.22
CA LEU A 21 -6.16 0.21 2.91
C LEU A 21 -5.65 1.65 2.80
N ILE A 22 -4.42 1.88 2.33
CA ILE A 22 -3.90 3.21 2.05
C ILE A 22 -4.78 4.00 1.06
N ASP A 23 -5.44 3.31 0.12
CA ASP A 23 -6.41 3.89 -0.83
C ASP A 23 -7.64 4.52 -0.17
N LEU A 24 -7.92 4.22 1.10
CA LEU A 24 -9.00 4.87 1.82
C LEU A 24 -8.76 6.39 1.95
N ASP A 25 -7.54 6.87 1.74
CA ASP A 25 -7.24 8.30 1.65
C ASP A 25 -7.95 8.99 0.47
N HIS A 26 -8.41 8.24 -0.54
CA HIS A 26 -9.27 8.73 -1.61
C HIS A 26 -10.62 9.24 -1.13
N LEU A 27 -11.17 8.68 -0.05
CA LEU A 27 -12.45 9.16 0.52
C LEU A 27 -12.35 10.59 1.07
N SER A 28 -11.12 11.06 1.35
CA SER A 28 -10.87 12.41 1.85
C SER A 28 -10.73 13.45 0.73
N SER A 29 -10.68 13.06 -0.55
CA SER A 29 -10.56 14.03 -1.64
C SER A 29 -11.91 14.69 -1.98
N ARG A 30 -11.86 15.95 -2.42
CA ARG A 30 -13.01 16.67 -2.96
C ARG A 30 -12.69 17.15 -4.38
N PRO A 31 -13.37 16.66 -5.43
CA PRO A 31 -14.39 15.60 -5.43
C PRO A 31 -13.84 14.21 -5.08
N ILE A 32 -14.69 13.31 -4.58
CA ILE A 32 -14.31 11.93 -4.21
C ILE A 32 -13.93 11.12 -5.47
N TYR A 33 -14.71 11.28 -6.54
CA TYR A 33 -14.47 10.62 -7.82
C TYR A 33 -14.25 11.64 -8.93
N ASP A 34 -13.08 11.59 -9.57
CA ASP A 34 -12.76 12.39 -10.77
C ASP A 34 -11.84 11.56 -11.69
N PRO A 35 -12.34 11.10 -12.85
CA PRO A 35 -11.60 10.26 -13.79
C PRO A 35 -10.46 10.99 -14.52
N MET A 36 -10.46 12.33 -14.51
CA MET A 36 -9.41 13.17 -15.12
C MET A 36 -8.35 13.62 -14.11
N ARG A 37 -8.48 13.29 -12.81
CA ARG A 37 -7.50 13.73 -11.79
C ARG A 37 -6.20 12.94 -11.86
N ASN A 38 -5.11 13.63 -11.55
CA ASN A 38 -3.83 12.98 -11.27
C ASN A 38 -3.88 12.30 -9.89
N GLY A 39 -4.08 10.98 -9.87
CA GLY A 39 -4.20 10.17 -8.65
C GLY A 39 -2.97 10.23 -7.73
N PHE A 40 -1.79 10.56 -8.24
CA PHE A 40 -0.54 10.52 -7.47
C PHE A 40 -0.37 11.61 -6.40
N LYS A 41 -1.04 12.76 -6.57
CA LYS A 41 -0.78 13.98 -5.77
C LYS A 41 -2.01 14.54 -5.09
N THR A 42 -3.15 13.88 -5.22
CA THR A 42 -4.45 14.44 -4.85
C THR A 42 -4.97 13.97 -3.48
N HIS A 43 -4.20 13.19 -2.72
CA HIS A 43 -4.63 12.63 -1.43
C HIS A 43 -3.70 12.95 -0.28
N PHE A 44 -4.21 12.91 0.94
CA PHE A 44 -3.45 13.29 2.13
C PHE A 44 -2.23 12.40 2.38
N LEU A 45 -2.35 11.08 2.17
CA LEU A 45 -1.22 10.16 2.29
C LEU A 45 -0.33 10.23 1.03
N HIS A 46 -0.92 10.30 -0.16
CA HIS A 46 -0.18 10.48 -1.42
C HIS A 46 0.55 11.84 -1.57
N GLN A 47 0.09 12.91 -0.93
CA GLN A 47 0.79 14.21 -0.90
C GLN A 47 2.16 14.05 -0.24
N ASN A 48 2.22 13.19 0.78
CA ASN A 48 3.43 12.83 1.50
C ASN A 48 3.96 11.46 1.07
N TRP A 49 3.72 11.01 -0.18
CA TRP A 49 4.13 9.69 -0.68
C TRP A 49 5.61 9.40 -0.43
N LYS A 50 6.49 10.42 -0.47
CA LYS A 50 7.93 10.27 -0.18
C LYS A 50 8.19 9.82 1.25
N VAL A 51 7.44 10.37 2.22
CA VAL A 51 7.55 10.01 3.63
C VAL A 51 7.05 8.58 3.83
N ILE A 52 5.91 8.25 3.22
CA ILE A 52 5.35 6.90 3.32
C ILE A 52 6.27 5.89 2.66
N LEU A 53 6.80 6.16 1.48
CA LEU A 53 7.76 5.29 0.80
C LEU A 53 9.03 5.08 1.64
N LEU A 54 9.57 6.15 2.24
CA LEU A 54 10.72 6.03 3.13
C LEU A 54 10.40 5.13 4.34
N VAL A 55 9.25 5.36 4.99
CA VAL A 55 8.79 4.52 6.11
C VAL A 55 8.60 3.07 5.67
N SER A 56 8.01 2.81 4.50
CA SER A 56 7.84 1.47 3.94
C SER A 56 9.17 0.76 3.68
N ILE A 57 10.20 1.50 3.23
CA ILE A 57 11.56 0.96 3.08
C ILE A 57 12.16 0.61 4.44
N LEU A 58 11.99 1.47 5.45
CA LEU A 58 12.47 1.20 6.81
C LEU A 58 11.77 -0.02 7.43
N MET A 59 10.48 -0.20 7.16
CA MET A 59 9.71 -1.35 7.62
C MET A 59 10.27 -2.69 7.10
N LEU A 60 10.99 -2.71 5.97
CA LEU A 60 11.59 -3.94 5.42
C LEU A 60 12.59 -4.61 6.39
N PHE A 61 13.13 -3.86 7.34
CA PHE A 61 14.11 -4.37 8.30
C PHE A 61 13.49 -4.84 9.63
N ILE A 62 12.17 -4.73 9.80
CA ILE A 62 11.48 -5.01 11.06
C ILE A 62 10.37 -6.03 10.82
N ARG A 63 10.47 -7.24 11.39
CA ARG A 63 9.34 -8.19 11.39
C ARG A 63 8.37 -7.88 12.53
N PRO A 64 7.04 -8.01 12.32
CA PRO A 64 6.35 -8.45 11.10
C PRO A 64 6.05 -7.34 10.08
N MET A 65 6.36 -6.08 10.41
CA MET A 65 6.08 -4.89 9.58
C MET A 65 6.67 -4.95 8.16
N MET A 66 7.68 -5.79 7.93
CA MET A 66 8.26 -6.05 6.62
C MET A 66 7.20 -6.33 5.54
N PHE A 67 6.19 -7.13 5.83
CA PHE A 67 5.15 -7.46 4.85
C PHE A 67 4.22 -6.27 4.56
N LEU A 68 3.96 -5.42 5.56
CA LEU A 68 3.25 -4.15 5.37
C LEU A 68 4.07 -3.22 4.48
N GLY A 69 5.39 -3.10 4.73
CA GLY A 69 6.32 -2.31 3.92
C GLY A 69 6.38 -2.77 2.47
N ILE A 70 6.48 -4.09 2.24
CA ILE A 70 6.43 -4.68 0.89
C ILE A 70 5.11 -4.31 0.19
N GLY A 71 3.97 -4.50 0.87
CA GLY A 71 2.66 -4.19 0.31
C GLY A 71 2.51 -2.72 -0.07
N LEU A 72 2.98 -1.80 0.78
CA LEU A 72 2.95 -0.35 0.51
C LEU A 72 3.86 0.05 -0.67
N ILE A 73 5.04 -0.57 -0.81
CA ILE A 73 5.94 -0.32 -1.96
C ILE A 73 5.28 -0.80 -3.26
N LEU A 74 4.69 -2.00 -3.24
CA LEU A 74 3.98 -2.54 -4.40
C LEU A 74 2.79 -1.66 -4.80
N HIS A 75 2.04 -1.17 -3.81
CA HIS A 75 0.92 -0.26 -4.02
C HIS A 75 1.37 1.01 -4.77
N PHE A 76 2.34 1.75 -4.24
CA PHE A 76 2.86 2.96 -4.91
C PHE A 76 3.45 2.67 -6.29
N PHE A 77 4.04 1.49 -6.49
CA PHE A 77 4.53 1.08 -7.80
C PHE A 77 3.38 0.90 -8.81
N LEU A 78 2.27 0.31 -8.40
CA LEU A 78 1.07 0.19 -9.24
C LEU A 78 0.47 1.55 -9.59
N ASP A 79 0.40 2.49 -8.63
CA ASP A 79 -0.09 3.86 -8.90
C ASP A 79 0.77 4.56 -9.94
N TYR A 80 2.10 4.44 -9.80
CA TYR A 80 3.05 5.00 -10.76
C TYR A 80 2.83 4.42 -12.17
N LEU A 81 2.61 3.11 -12.28
CA LEU A 81 2.31 2.47 -13.55
C LEU A 81 0.98 2.93 -14.16
N ASP A 82 -0.06 3.11 -13.35
CA ASP A 82 -1.36 3.62 -13.80
C ASP A 82 -1.24 5.03 -14.40
N ILE A 83 -0.50 5.91 -13.73
CA ILE A 83 -0.25 7.27 -14.24
C ILE A 83 0.57 7.25 -15.52
N LYS A 84 1.59 6.38 -15.59
CA LYS A 84 2.41 6.26 -16.79
C LYS A 84 1.58 5.75 -17.97
N ARG A 85 0.68 4.78 -17.73
CA ARG A 85 -0.27 4.28 -18.74
C ARG A 85 -1.22 5.37 -19.24
N LYS A 86 -1.76 6.21 -18.34
CA LYS A 86 -2.69 7.29 -18.71
C LYS A 86 -2.05 8.46 -19.49
N LYS A 87 -0.72 8.54 -19.52
CA LYS A 87 0.04 9.60 -20.23
C LYS A 87 0.46 9.23 -21.66
N ILE A 88 0.30 7.97 -22.06
CA ILE A 88 0.56 7.45 -23.42
C ILE A 88 -0.75 7.50 -24.20
#